data_AF-A0A221W442-F1
#
_entry.id   AF-A0A221W442-F1
#
_cell.length_a   1.000
_cell.length_b   1.000
_cell.length_c   1.000
_cell.angle_alpha   90.00
_cell.angle_beta   90.00
_cell.angle_gamma   90.00
#
_symmetry.space_group_name_H-M   'P 1'
#
loop_
_entity.id
_entity.type
_entity.pdbx_description
1 polymer ?
#
loop_
_entity_poly.entity_id
_entity_poly.type
_entity_poly.pdbx_seq_one_letter_code
_entity_poly.pdbx_strand_id
1 'polypeptide(L)'
;MSRLPGVCRRGGDVRSVRGDRTNAECPARARPSGLVASTGDSSDQSEASGATPVAVRARASGTGPSWCPGAMVSGCPVFATARRARRASCGEAESPSVSAPTVCAASAAEVVDEGDGPGGGGRGLGGVAEGGAPRRSLHENSGSCIIRPVSKVLTSLPAGERVGIAFSGGLDTSVAVAWMRDKGAVPCTYTADIGQYDEPDIGSVPGRALAYGAEVARLVDCRAALVEEGLAALTCGAFHIRSGGRAYFNTTPLGRAVTGTLLVRAMLEDDVQIWGDGSTFKGNDIERFYRYGLLANPNLRIYKPWLDADFVAELGGRKEMSEWLLAHELPYRDSTEKAYSTDANIWGATHEAKTLEHLDTGIETVNPIMGVRFWDPSVEIETEDVTIGFDQGRPVSINGKEFATPVDLVLEANAIGGRHGMGMSDQIENRVIEAKSRGIYEAPGMALLHAAYERLVNAIHNEDTLAHYHNEGRRLGRLMYEGRWLDPQALMVRESLQRWVGTAVIGEVTLRLRRGEDYSILDTTGPSFSYHPDKLSMERTEDSAFGPVDRIGQLTMRNLDIADSRARLEQYAGLGLVGTTQPALTGAAQAAATGLIGAMPRGGAEAIASRGTVSGDDEILDRAAMEFGTD
;
A
#
# COMPACT_ATOMS: atom_id res chain seq x y z
N MET A 1 -55.97 1.74 23.45
CA MET A 1 -56.88 0.91 24.29
C MET A 1 -56.12 -0.38 24.59
N SER A 2 -55.69 -0.75 25.79
CA SER A 2 -56.30 -0.64 27.13
C SER A 2 -55.25 -0.84 28.24
N ARG A 3 -55.29 0.06 29.24
CA ARG A 3 -55.04 -0.10 30.69
C ARG A 3 -53.62 -0.45 31.23
N LEU A 4 -53.00 0.58 31.80
CA LEU A 4 -52.14 0.64 33.03
C LEU A 4 -52.82 -0.04 34.26
N PRO A 5 -52.22 -0.21 35.47
CA PRO A 5 -51.05 0.46 36.13
C PRO A 5 -50.11 -0.53 36.87
N GLY A 6 -49.05 -0.24 37.63
CA GLY A 6 -48.40 0.95 38.17
C GLY A 6 -47.52 0.53 39.39
N VAL A 7 -46.81 1.52 39.94
CA VAL A 7 -46.28 1.65 41.31
C VAL A 7 -44.77 1.39 41.58
N CYS A 8 -44.16 2.48 42.05
CA CYS A 8 -42.83 2.73 42.59
C CYS A 8 -42.45 1.93 43.86
N ARG A 9 -41.14 1.85 44.18
CA ARG A 9 -40.49 2.60 45.30
C ARG A 9 -39.02 2.17 45.56
N ARG A 10 -38.18 3.20 45.77
CA ARG A 10 -37.06 3.38 46.75
C ARG A 10 -35.89 2.37 46.69
N GLY A 11 -34.61 2.76 46.73
CA GLY A 11 -33.97 3.95 47.30
C GLY A 11 -33.31 3.59 48.65
N GLY A 12 -31.96 3.59 48.66
CA GLY A 12 -31.08 3.51 49.83
C GLY A 12 -30.26 2.19 49.85
N ASP A 13 -29.02 2.15 50.30
CA ASP A 13 -28.08 3.19 50.70
C ASP A 13 -26.71 2.47 50.74
N VAL A 14 -25.67 3.13 50.22
CA VAL A 14 -24.31 2.60 50.13
C VAL A 14 -23.56 2.96 51.41
N ARG A 15 -23.04 1.97 52.16
CA ARG A 15 -21.91 2.19 53.08
C ARG A 15 -20.91 1.03 53.10
N SER A 16 -19.68 1.46 52.81
CA SER A 16 -18.36 0.88 53.01
C SER A 16 -18.15 -0.14 54.13
N VAL A 17 -17.30 -1.14 53.89
CA VAL A 17 -16.25 -1.59 54.83
C VAL A 17 -15.01 -2.04 54.05
N ARG A 18 -13.83 -1.59 54.51
CA ARG A 18 -12.46 -1.96 54.11
C ARG A 18 -12.02 -3.30 54.75
N GLY A 19 -11.04 -3.97 54.15
CA GLY A 19 -10.16 -4.96 54.81
C GLY A 19 -9.70 -6.04 53.83
N ASP A 20 -8.50 -5.99 53.24
CA ASP A 20 -7.14 -6.28 53.75
C ASP A 20 -6.77 -7.80 53.73
N ARG A 21 -5.71 -8.12 52.95
CA ARG A 21 -4.85 -9.34 52.94
C ARG A 21 -5.50 -10.67 52.51
N THR A 22 -4.86 -11.68 51.92
CA THR A 22 -3.48 -12.23 51.93
C THR A 22 -3.29 -13.20 50.75
N ASN A 23 -2.03 -13.43 50.36
CA ASN A 23 -1.52 -14.50 49.50
C ASN A 23 -2.00 -15.93 49.88
N ALA A 24 -2.16 -16.80 48.87
CA ALA A 24 -2.04 -18.25 49.02
C ALA A 24 -1.58 -18.92 47.71
N GLU A 25 -0.55 -19.75 47.83
CA GLU A 25 0.06 -20.62 46.81
C GLU A 25 -0.83 -21.81 46.43
N CYS A 26 -0.61 -22.40 45.25
CA CYS A 26 -0.89 -23.82 44.98
C CYS A 26 0.02 -24.40 43.88
N PRO A 27 0.28 -25.73 43.87
CA PRO A 27 1.61 -26.29 43.59
C PRO A 27 1.71 -27.20 42.34
N ALA A 28 2.94 -27.62 42.07
CA ALA A 28 3.37 -28.54 41.02
C ALA A 28 3.02 -30.04 41.26
N ARG A 29 2.86 -30.80 40.17
CA ARG A 29 3.06 -32.27 40.03
C ARG A 29 3.61 -32.53 38.62
N ALA A 30 4.87 -32.95 38.43
CA ALA A 30 5.49 -34.27 38.62
C ALA A 30 5.21 -35.27 37.47
N ARG A 31 6.28 -35.57 36.71
CA ARG A 31 6.46 -36.65 35.73
C ARG A 31 6.40 -38.03 36.39
N PRO A 32 6.37 -39.11 35.58
CA PRO A 32 7.21 -40.27 35.86
C PRO A 32 8.22 -40.53 34.73
N SER A 33 9.30 -41.16 35.16
CA SER A 33 10.54 -41.51 34.48
C SER A 33 10.70 -43.03 34.35
N GLY A 34 11.44 -43.49 33.33
CA GLY A 34 12.22 -44.74 33.34
C GLY A 34 12.22 -45.46 31.98
N LEU A 35 13.28 -45.44 31.15
CA LEU A 35 14.56 -46.22 31.21
C LEU A 35 14.32 -47.75 31.06
N VAL A 36 14.97 -48.58 30.22
CA VAL A 36 16.28 -48.59 29.51
C VAL A 36 16.24 -49.69 28.40
N ALA A 37 17.09 -49.57 27.35
CA ALA A 37 17.90 -50.61 26.64
C ALA A 37 17.23 -51.82 25.94
N SER A 38 17.75 -52.45 24.87
CA SER A 38 18.86 -52.26 23.93
C SER A 38 18.82 -53.43 22.91
N THR A 39 19.57 -53.31 21.80
CA THR A 39 20.18 -54.37 20.95
C THR A 39 19.31 -55.29 20.06
N GLY A 40 19.69 -55.38 18.78
CA GLY A 40 19.99 -56.68 18.14
C GLY A 40 19.16 -57.12 16.92
N ASP A 41 19.62 -56.70 15.73
CA ASP A 41 20.01 -57.50 14.54
C ASP A 41 19.18 -58.68 13.95
N SER A 42 19.32 -58.79 12.61
CA SER A 42 19.11 -59.95 11.69
C SER A 42 17.66 -60.38 11.34
N SER A 43 17.24 -60.23 10.07
CA SER A 43 17.20 -61.27 8.98
C SER A 43 16.09 -62.32 9.20
N ASP A 44 15.34 -62.88 8.27
CA ASP A 44 15.41 -63.00 6.82
C ASP A 44 14.07 -63.62 6.35
N GLN A 45 13.78 -63.48 5.05
CA GLN A 45 13.10 -64.44 4.17
C GLN A 45 11.57 -64.69 4.05
N SER A 46 11.25 -64.82 2.75
CA SER A 46 10.23 -65.63 2.05
C SER A 46 8.86 -65.02 1.78
N GLU A 47 8.17 -65.27 0.65
CA GLU A 47 8.48 -65.53 -0.77
C GLU A 47 7.10 -65.70 -1.46
N ALA A 48 7.08 -65.65 -2.80
CA ALA A 48 6.05 -66.16 -3.72
C ALA A 48 4.75 -65.33 -3.89
N SER A 49 4.12 -65.19 -5.07
CA SER A 49 4.43 -65.53 -6.47
C SER A 49 3.24 -65.09 -7.36
N GLY A 50 3.45 -64.93 -8.68
CA GLY A 50 2.41 -64.96 -9.72
C GLY A 50 2.32 -63.68 -10.58
N ALA A 51 3.07 -63.53 -11.68
CA ALA A 51 2.92 -64.13 -13.03
C ALA A 51 2.11 -63.28 -14.04
N THR A 52 2.82 -62.91 -15.10
CA THR A 52 2.52 -62.17 -16.35
C THR A 52 1.59 -62.95 -17.32
N PRO A 53 1.03 -62.36 -18.42
CA PRO A 53 1.77 -61.97 -19.65
C PRO A 53 1.28 -60.68 -20.37
N VAL A 54 2.16 -59.82 -20.91
CA VAL A 54 2.66 -59.73 -22.32
C VAL A 54 1.58 -59.60 -23.42
N ALA A 55 1.56 -58.46 -24.12
CA ALA A 55 1.38 -58.39 -25.57
C ALA A 55 2.05 -57.13 -26.16
N VAL A 56 2.82 -57.37 -27.23
CA VAL A 56 3.64 -56.45 -28.04
C VAL A 56 3.05 -56.40 -29.45
N ARG A 57 3.07 -55.25 -30.14
CA ARG A 57 3.45 -55.04 -31.58
C ARG A 57 3.16 -53.58 -32.00
N ALA A 58 4.17 -52.78 -32.36
CA ALA A 58 4.87 -52.63 -33.67
C ALA A 58 4.11 -51.72 -34.68
N ARG A 59 4.55 -50.46 -34.87
CA ARG A 59 5.43 -49.90 -35.96
C ARG A 59 4.82 -49.87 -37.37
N ALA A 60 4.73 -48.68 -38.00
CA ALA A 60 5.53 -48.29 -39.19
C ALA A 60 5.07 -46.95 -39.86
N SER A 61 6.07 -46.20 -40.34
CA SER A 61 6.19 -45.25 -41.48
C SER A 61 5.04 -45.19 -42.52
N GLY A 62 4.75 -44.12 -43.27
CA GLY A 62 5.46 -42.90 -43.69
C GLY A 62 4.88 -42.44 -45.06
N THR A 63 5.35 -41.30 -45.60
CA THR A 63 5.16 -40.73 -46.97
C THR A 63 3.97 -39.78 -47.26
N GLY A 64 4.28 -38.57 -47.76
CA GLY A 64 3.36 -37.66 -48.51
C GLY A 64 3.19 -38.11 -49.98
N PRO A 65 2.62 -37.31 -50.94
CA PRO A 65 2.82 -35.86 -51.10
C PRO A 65 1.63 -35.00 -51.67
N SER A 66 1.78 -33.66 -51.57
CA SER A 66 1.53 -32.60 -52.58
C SER A 66 0.15 -32.34 -53.26
N TRP A 67 -0.39 -31.12 -53.13
CA TRP A 67 -0.61 -30.05 -54.16
C TRP A 67 -1.68 -29.00 -53.74
N CYS A 68 -1.32 -27.71 -53.85
CA CYS A 68 -2.14 -26.47 -53.73
C CYS A 68 -2.87 -26.17 -55.09
N PRO A 69 -3.54 -24.99 -55.39
CA PRO A 69 -3.59 -23.68 -54.69
C PRO A 69 -4.87 -22.80 -54.82
N GLY A 70 -4.85 -21.62 -54.16
CA GLY A 70 -5.59 -20.38 -54.47
C GLY A 70 -6.01 -19.60 -53.21
N ALA A 71 -5.40 -18.53 -52.70
CA ALA A 71 -4.78 -17.27 -53.19
C ALA A 71 -5.75 -16.07 -53.36
N MET A 72 -5.65 -15.08 -52.44
CA MET A 72 -5.60 -13.59 -52.59
C MET A 72 -5.97 -12.92 -51.23
N VAL A 73 -5.07 -12.28 -50.45
CA VAL A 73 -4.40 -10.94 -50.55
C VAL A 73 -5.40 -9.79 -50.31
N SER A 74 -5.27 -8.83 -49.37
CA SER A 74 -4.20 -7.85 -48.99
C SER A 74 -4.49 -7.23 -47.59
N GLY A 75 -3.63 -6.59 -46.79
CA GLY A 75 -2.24 -6.13 -46.90
C GLY A 75 -1.86 -5.26 -45.68
N CYS A 76 -0.60 -5.33 -45.25
CA CYS A 76 0.08 -4.40 -44.32
C CYS A 76 1.06 -3.51 -45.12
N PRO A 77 1.48 -2.34 -44.60
CA PRO A 77 2.71 -1.70 -45.05
C PRO A 77 3.85 -1.80 -44.03
N VAL A 78 5.02 -2.12 -44.57
CA VAL A 78 6.37 -2.00 -43.98
C VAL A 78 6.98 -0.70 -44.50
N PHE A 79 7.81 -0.02 -43.69
CA PHE A 79 8.81 0.93 -44.17
C PHE A 79 10.20 0.56 -43.66
N ALA A 80 11.13 0.37 -44.61
CA ALA A 80 12.58 0.38 -44.48
C ALA A 80 13.07 1.63 -45.27
N THR A 81 14.25 2.25 -45.15
CA THR A 81 15.63 1.90 -44.79
C THR A 81 16.43 3.21 -44.70
N ALA A 82 17.53 3.27 -43.94
CA ALA A 82 18.83 3.79 -44.44
C ALA A 82 19.99 3.48 -43.47
N ARG A 83 21.03 2.83 -44.02
CA ARG A 83 22.34 2.51 -43.40
C ARG A 83 23.33 3.69 -43.53
N ARG A 84 24.26 3.81 -42.58
CA ARG A 84 25.69 3.98 -42.89
C ARG A 84 26.57 3.49 -41.74
N ALA A 85 27.48 2.56 -42.08
CA ALA A 85 28.51 2.01 -41.22
C ALA A 85 29.86 2.63 -41.56
N ARG A 86 30.75 2.77 -40.56
CA ARG A 86 32.22 2.59 -40.72
C ARG A 86 32.80 2.02 -39.43
N ARG A 87 33.47 0.86 -39.56
CA ARG A 87 34.51 0.34 -38.66
C ARG A 87 35.87 0.87 -39.12
N ALA A 88 36.77 1.14 -38.18
CA ALA A 88 38.21 1.04 -38.37
C ALA A 88 38.87 0.66 -37.03
N SER A 89 39.95 -0.10 -37.13
CA SER A 89 40.64 -0.91 -36.14
C SER A 89 41.73 -0.16 -35.34
N CYS A 90 42.21 -0.87 -34.31
CA CYS A 90 43.32 -0.63 -33.38
C CYS A 90 44.59 0.07 -33.91
N GLY A 91 45.25 0.81 -33.00
CA GLY A 91 46.66 1.23 -33.03
C GLY A 91 47.04 1.88 -31.69
N GLU A 92 48.16 1.45 -31.11
CA GLU A 92 48.64 1.67 -29.74
C GLU A 92 49.08 3.10 -29.37
N ALA A 93 49.19 3.30 -28.05
CA ALA A 93 50.24 4.02 -27.31
C ALA A 93 49.94 5.39 -26.64
N GLU A 94 50.08 5.32 -25.31
CA GLU A 94 50.62 6.28 -24.33
C GLU A 94 49.78 7.43 -23.73
N SER A 95 49.80 7.40 -22.39
CA SER A 95 49.22 8.28 -21.36
C SER A 95 49.86 9.68 -21.29
N PRO A 96 49.23 10.68 -20.63
CA PRO A 96 49.44 10.85 -19.18
C PRO A 96 48.21 11.31 -18.36
N SER A 97 48.42 11.26 -17.05
CA SER A 97 47.58 11.54 -15.88
C SER A 97 46.90 12.93 -15.81
N VAL A 98 45.81 13.03 -15.02
CA VAL A 98 45.66 13.91 -13.83
C VAL A 98 44.24 13.79 -13.23
N SER A 99 44.22 13.95 -11.90
CA SER A 99 43.24 13.76 -10.83
C SER A 99 41.92 14.55 -10.86
N ALA A 100 40.89 13.97 -10.20
CA ALA A 100 39.55 14.50 -9.94
C ALA A 100 39.47 15.41 -8.68
N PRO A 101 38.46 16.31 -8.57
CA PRO A 101 38.17 17.02 -7.33
C PRO A 101 36.92 16.50 -6.60
N THR A 102 37.05 16.44 -5.27
CA THR A 102 36.03 16.12 -4.25
C THR A 102 35.18 17.36 -3.93
N VAL A 103 33.88 17.17 -3.72
CA VAL A 103 32.91 18.19 -3.27
C VAL A 103 32.84 18.19 -1.74
N CYS A 104 33.04 19.36 -1.11
CA CYS A 104 32.94 19.58 0.33
C CYS A 104 31.49 19.86 0.78
N ALA A 105 31.09 19.20 1.87
CA ALA A 105 29.97 19.59 2.73
C ALA A 105 30.44 20.60 3.78
N ALA A 106 29.61 21.60 4.11
CA ALA A 106 29.86 22.56 5.18
C ALA A 106 28.85 22.36 6.32
N SER A 107 29.37 22.21 7.54
CA SER A 107 28.63 22.09 8.79
C SER A 107 28.41 23.43 9.47
N ALA A 108 27.37 23.50 10.29
CA ALA A 108 27.07 24.57 11.23
C ALA A 108 28.03 24.56 12.45
N ALA A 109 28.26 25.74 13.04
CA ALA A 109 28.71 25.91 14.42
C ALA A 109 28.31 27.31 14.96
N GLU A 110 27.91 27.32 16.23
CA GLU A 110 27.35 28.40 17.04
C GLU A 110 28.40 29.28 17.76
N VAL A 111 28.00 30.55 17.99
CA VAL A 111 28.10 31.39 19.22
C VAL A 111 29.48 31.69 19.87
N VAL A 112 29.83 32.99 20.03
CA VAL A 112 30.19 33.68 21.30
C VAL A 112 29.86 35.19 21.21
N ASP A 113 29.55 35.79 22.36
CA ASP A 113 28.87 37.05 22.73
C ASP A 113 29.82 38.22 23.15
N GLU A 114 29.19 39.38 23.40
CA GLU A 114 29.61 40.63 24.11
C GLU A 114 30.66 41.57 23.45
N GLY A 115 30.57 42.91 23.47
CA GLY A 115 29.70 43.88 24.18
C GLY A 115 30.16 45.34 23.88
N ASP A 116 29.52 46.29 24.56
CA ASP A 116 29.80 47.75 24.70
C ASP A 116 29.21 48.80 23.72
N GLY A 117 28.26 49.60 24.24
CA GLY A 117 27.96 50.98 23.82
C GLY A 117 28.79 52.01 24.62
N PRO A 118 28.33 53.25 24.93
CA PRO A 118 27.17 54.02 24.43
C PRO A 118 27.49 55.53 24.16
N GLY A 119 26.46 56.33 23.80
CA GLY A 119 26.41 57.80 23.97
C GLY A 119 26.05 58.56 22.67
N GLY A 120 25.15 59.55 22.61
CA GLY A 120 24.38 60.29 23.60
C GLY A 120 24.30 61.78 23.20
N GLY A 121 23.10 62.27 22.81
CA GLY A 121 22.70 63.69 22.74
C GLY A 121 23.29 64.55 21.59
N GLY A 122 22.64 65.55 21.00
CA GLY A 122 21.34 66.19 21.18
C GLY A 122 21.35 67.63 20.57
N ARG A 123 20.17 68.10 20.16
CA ARG A 123 19.70 69.52 20.01
C ARG A 123 19.91 70.33 18.71
N GLY A 124 18.78 70.92 18.26
CA GLY A 124 18.63 72.33 17.81
C GLY A 124 18.51 72.55 16.29
N LEU A 125 17.32 72.70 15.67
CA LEU A 125 16.38 73.84 15.57
C LEU A 125 16.71 74.93 14.52
N GLY A 126 15.74 75.22 13.62
CA GLY A 126 15.58 76.41 12.76
C GLY A 126 15.62 76.09 11.24
N GLY A 127 14.54 76.07 10.46
CA GLY A 127 13.75 77.22 9.92
C GLY A 127 14.50 77.84 8.71
N VAL A 128 14.00 78.01 7.47
CA VAL A 128 12.73 78.54 6.94
C VAL A 128 12.62 78.19 5.42
N ALA A 129 11.37 78.19 4.89
CA ALA A 129 10.91 78.08 3.47
C ALA A 129 11.51 79.15 2.51
N GLU A 130 11.39 79.18 1.17
CA GLU A 130 10.40 78.80 0.13
C GLU A 130 11.19 78.49 -1.18
N GLY A 131 10.80 77.66 -2.14
CA GLY A 131 9.67 77.80 -3.09
C GLY A 131 10.19 77.65 -4.53
N GLY A 132 9.58 76.79 -5.37
CA GLY A 132 9.84 76.74 -6.82
C GLY A 132 9.85 75.34 -7.48
N ALA A 133 8.68 74.85 -7.87
CA ALA A 133 8.50 73.73 -8.82
C ALA A 133 8.42 74.25 -10.28
N PRO A 134 8.35 73.43 -11.35
CA PRO A 134 8.56 71.97 -11.44
C PRO A 134 9.56 71.57 -12.56
N ARG A 135 10.25 70.42 -12.41
CA ARG A 135 10.87 69.71 -13.54
C ARG A 135 10.05 68.46 -13.85
N ARG A 136 9.63 68.35 -15.11
CA ARG A 136 8.90 67.22 -15.70
C ARG A 136 9.70 65.92 -15.50
N SER A 137 9.16 64.97 -14.74
CA SER A 137 9.63 63.59 -14.72
C SER A 137 8.86 62.80 -15.78
N LEU A 138 9.62 62.11 -16.62
CA LEU A 138 9.12 61.04 -17.47
C LEU A 138 8.68 59.90 -16.54
N HIS A 139 7.38 59.69 -16.38
CA HIS A 139 6.86 58.47 -15.78
C HIS A 139 6.92 57.37 -16.84
N GLU A 140 7.96 56.54 -16.75
CA GLU A 140 7.96 55.21 -17.34
C GLU A 140 6.86 54.37 -16.69
N ASN A 141 6.00 53.84 -17.54
CA ASN A 141 4.88 53.00 -17.20
C ASN A 141 5.40 51.58 -16.94
N SER A 142 6.05 51.33 -15.80
CA SER A 142 6.36 49.97 -15.34
C SER A 142 5.14 49.41 -14.61
N GLY A 143 4.15 48.99 -15.40
CA GLY A 143 3.07 48.15 -14.93
C GLY A 143 3.64 46.82 -14.43
N SER A 144 3.99 46.78 -13.14
CA SER A 144 4.21 45.54 -12.40
C SER A 144 2.93 44.73 -12.49
N CYS A 145 2.93 43.73 -13.38
CA CYS A 145 1.88 42.73 -13.47
C CYS A 145 2.03 41.83 -12.24
N ILE A 146 1.51 42.30 -11.10
CA ILE A 146 1.31 41.47 -9.92
C ILE A 146 0.28 40.43 -10.34
N ILE A 147 0.73 39.25 -10.74
CA ILE A 147 -0.12 38.07 -10.88
C ILE A 147 -0.62 37.75 -9.48
N ARG A 148 -1.76 38.33 -9.09
CA ARG A 148 -2.47 37.90 -7.90
C ARG A 148 -2.87 36.44 -8.14
N PRO A 149 -2.44 35.48 -7.30
CA PRO A 149 -2.90 34.10 -7.45
C PRO A 149 -4.42 34.10 -7.29
N VAL A 150 -5.12 33.81 -8.39
CA VAL A 150 -6.57 33.58 -8.34
C VAL A 150 -6.76 32.29 -7.57
N SER A 151 -7.45 32.36 -6.42
CA SER A 151 -7.80 31.17 -5.64
C SER A 151 -8.52 30.19 -6.56
N LYS A 152 -8.05 28.94 -6.60
CA LYS A 152 -8.74 27.85 -7.29
C LYS A 152 -9.99 27.41 -6.55
N VAL A 153 -10.12 27.77 -5.27
CA VAL A 153 -11.27 27.45 -4.42
C VAL A 153 -12.28 28.59 -4.47
N LEU A 154 -13.53 28.25 -4.74
CA LEU A 154 -14.70 29.13 -4.69
C LEU A 154 -15.46 28.90 -3.38
N THR A 155 -15.76 29.99 -2.67
CA THR A 155 -16.44 29.97 -1.36
C THR A 155 -17.92 30.33 -1.45
N SER A 156 -18.40 30.69 -2.62
CA SER A 156 -19.80 31.03 -2.90
C SER A 156 -20.21 30.36 -4.20
N LEU A 157 -21.48 29.99 -4.30
CA LEU A 157 -22.02 29.36 -5.49
C LEU A 157 -21.84 30.26 -6.74
N PRO A 158 -21.26 29.75 -7.83
CA PRO A 158 -21.09 30.50 -9.06
C PRO A 158 -22.39 30.47 -9.89
N ALA A 159 -23.34 31.34 -9.54
CA ALA A 159 -24.62 31.47 -10.23
C ALA A 159 -24.41 31.78 -11.74
N GLY A 160 -25.19 31.11 -12.59
CA GLY A 160 -25.10 31.20 -14.05
C GLY A 160 -23.97 30.38 -14.69
N GLU A 161 -23.06 29.79 -13.90
CA GLU A 161 -21.97 28.97 -14.42
C GLU A 161 -22.30 27.47 -14.36
N ARG A 162 -21.65 26.69 -15.23
CA ARG A 162 -21.72 25.22 -15.19
C ARG A 162 -20.87 24.68 -14.06
N VAL A 163 -21.48 23.87 -13.19
CA VAL A 163 -20.82 23.26 -12.03
C VAL A 163 -20.92 21.75 -12.12
N GLY A 164 -19.79 21.10 -12.34
CA GLY A 164 -19.64 19.65 -12.33
C GLY A 164 -19.82 19.10 -10.92
N ILE A 165 -20.50 17.96 -10.78
CA ILE A 165 -20.70 17.26 -9.52
C ILE A 165 -20.36 15.79 -9.75
N ALA A 166 -19.46 15.24 -8.94
CA ALA A 166 -19.24 13.81 -8.84
C ALA A 166 -20.46 13.19 -8.14
N PHE A 167 -21.38 12.65 -8.92
CA PHE A 167 -22.73 12.34 -8.46
C PHE A 167 -22.89 10.85 -8.13
N SER A 168 -22.93 10.53 -6.84
CA SER A 168 -23.11 9.17 -6.33
C SER A 168 -24.59 8.74 -6.25
N GLY A 169 -25.53 9.68 -6.33
CA GLY A 169 -26.96 9.39 -6.13
C GLY A 169 -27.41 9.25 -4.68
N GLY A 170 -26.51 9.49 -3.71
CA GLY A 170 -26.85 9.59 -2.29
C GLY A 170 -27.55 10.91 -1.94
N LEU A 171 -28.02 11.03 -0.69
CA LEU A 171 -28.74 12.23 -0.21
C LEU A 171 -27.91 13.51 -0.41
N ASP A 172 -26.68 13.52 0.09
CA ASP A 172 -25.81 14.69 0.12
C ASP A 172 -25.54 15.24 -1.31
N THR A 173 -25.34 14.37 -2.30
CA THR A 173 -25.14 14.79 -3.71
C THR A 173 -26.45 15.11 -4.43
N SER A 174 -27.56 14.43 -4.09
CA SER A 174 -28.89 14.71 -4.63
C SER A 174 -29.39 16.11 -4.26
N VAL A 175 -29.33 16.45 -2.97
CA VAL A 175 -29.73 17.78 -2.50
C VAL A 175 -28.79 18.86 -3.01
N ALA A 176 -27.49 18.59 -3.14
CA ALA A 176 -26.55 19.56 -3.69
C ALA A 176 -26.88 19.91 -5.15
N VAL A 177 -27.24 18.93 -5.99
CA VAL A 177 -27.70 19.20 -7.37
C VAL A 177 -28.93 20.09 -7.37
N ALA A 178 -29.95 19.72 -6.59
CA ALA A 178 -31.20 20.45 -6.52
C ALA A 178 -31.03 21.88 -6.00
N TRP A 179 -30.25 22.06 -4.93
CA TRP A 179 -29.95 23.35 -4.34
C TRP A 179 -29.15 24.24 -5.28
N MET A 180 -28.12 23.69 -5.96
CA MET A 180 -27.36 24.46 -6.95
C MET A 180 -28.25 24.94 -8.10
N ARG A 181 -29.20 24.11 -8.54
CA ARG A 181 -30.18 24.51 -9.56
C ARG A 181 -31.11 25.62 -9.05
N ASP A 182 -31.66 25.48 -7.85
CA ASP A 182 -32.56 26.47 -7.22
C ASP A 182 -31.87 27.84 -7.07
N LYS A 183 -30.62 27.84 -6.62
CA LYS A 183 -29.80 29.05 -6.44
C LYS A 183 -29.19 29.61 -7.73
N GLY A 184 -29.55 29.05 -8.89
CA GLY A 184 -29.23 29.63 -10.20
C GLY A 184 -27.90 29.21 -10.83
N ALA A 185 -27.20 28.21 -10.28
CA ALA A 185 -26.10 27.55 -11.00
C ALA A 185 -26.64 26.51 -12.00
N VAL A 186 -25.76 26.02 -12.89
CA VAL A 186 -26.10 25.01 -13.91
C VAL A 186 -25.40 23.68 -13.55
N PRO A 187 -25.98 22.83 -12.69
CA PRO A 187 -25.34 21.62 -12.24
C PRO A 187 -25.19 20.59 -13.37
N CYS A 188 -24.00 20.01 -13.52
CA CYS A 188 -23.67 18.95 -14.47
C CYS A 188 -23.17 17.74 -13.67
N THR A 189 -23.79 16.59 -13.83
CA THR A 189 -23.53 15.41 -12.98
C THR A 189 -22.77 14.33 -13.74
N TYR A 190 -21.78 13.77 -13.05
CA TYR A 190 -20.92 12.71 -13.58
C TYR A 190 -20.85 11.60 -12.53
N THR A 191 -21.48 10.48 -12.82
CA THR A 191 -21.46 9.28 -11.97
C THR A 191 -20.36 8.36 -12.45
N ALA A 192 -19.46 7.95 -11.57
CA ALA A 192 -18.46 6.95 -11.90
C ALA A 192 -19.03 5.54 -11.67
N ASP A 193 -19.02 4.70 -12.71
CA ASP A 193 -19.11 3.26 -12.53
C ASP A 193 -17.72 2.74 -12.17
N ILE A 194 -17.54 2.36 -10.91
CA ILE A 194 -16.29 1.84 -10.34
C ILE A 194 -16.48 0.41 -9.82
N GLY A 195 -17.54 -0.28 -10.25
CA GLY A 195 -17.88 -1.64 -9.79
C GLY A 195 -18.21 -1.70 -8.31
N GLN A 196 -18.87 -0.67 -7.79
CA GLN A 196 -19.25 -0.58 -6.37
C GLN A 196 -20.36 -1.57 -5.99
N TYR A 197 -20.29 -2.10 -4.76
CA TYR A 197 -21.24 -3.09 -4.24
C TYR A 197 -22.41 -2.47 -3.47
N ASP A 198 -22.33 -1.17 -3.18
CA ASP A 198 -23.30 -0.43 -2.36
C ASP A 198 -24.38 0.31 -3.18
N GLU A 199 -24.32 0.24 -4.52
CA GLU A 199 -25.35 0.73 -5.44
C GLU A 199 -25.73 -0.37 -6.46
N PRO A 200 -26.88 -1.06 -6.28
CA PRO A 200 -27.27 -2.18 -7.13
C PRO A 200 -27.73 -1.76 -8.53
N ASP A 201 -28.09 -0.49 -8.74
CA ASP A 201 -28.56 0.02 -10.03
C ASP A 201 -27.88 1.34 -10.38
N ILE A 202 -26.59 1.25 -10.72
CA ILE A 202 -25.78 2.38 -11.17
C ILE A 202 -26.35 3.04 -12.44
N GLY A 203 -27.01 2.24 -13.29
CA GLY A 203 -27.56 2.69 -14.58
C GLY A 203 -28.70 3.69 -14.43
N SER A 204 -29.46 3.65 -13.34
CA SER A 204 -30.53 4.63 -13.08
C SER A 204 -30.06 5.93 -12.41
N VAL A 205 -28.81 5.98 -11.92
CA VAL A 205 -28.28 7.16 -11.22
C VAL A 205 -28.35 8.44 -12.09
N PRO A 206 -27.97 8.45 -13.39
CA PRO A 206 -28.10 9.66 -14.21
C PRO A 206 -29.54 10.14 -14.35
N GLY A 207 -30.51 9.22 -14.44
CA GLY A 207 -31.94 9.57 -14.49
C GLY A 207 -32.41 10.27 -13.22
N ARG A 208 -31.91 9.84 -12.05
CA ARG A 208 -32.16 10.53 -10.77
C ARG A 208 -31.57 11.94 -10.75
N ALA A 209 -30.35 12.12 -11.26
CA ALA A 209 -29.73 13.44 -11.33
C ALA A 209 -30.56 14.45 -12.14
N LEU A 210 -31.13 14.01 -13.27
CA LEU A 210 -32.02 14.82 -14.09
C LEU A 210 -33.29 15.24 -13.34
N ALA A 211 -33.86 14.35 -12.53
CA ALA A 211 -35.03 14.66 -11.70
C ALA A 211 -34.75 15.76 -10.66
N TYR A 212 -33.49 15.91 -10.22
CA TYR A 212 -33.04 16.99 -9.33
C TYR A 212 -32.62 18.27 -10.08
N GLY A 213 -32.73 18.31 -11.41
CA GLY A 213 -32.43 19.49 -12.21
C GLY A 213 -31.02 19.56 -12.78
N ALA A 214 -30.30 18.44 -12.88
CA ALA A 214 -29.02 18.41 -13.61
C ALA A 214 -29.22 18.80 -15.11
N GLU A 215 -28.33 19.64 -15.63
CA GLU A 215 -28.26 20.01 -17.06
C GLU A 215 -27.67 18.88 -17.90
N VAL A 216 -26.63 18.24 -17.37
CA VAL A 216 -25.93 17.10 -17.94
C VAL A 216 -25.95 15.99 -16.90
N ALA A 217 -26.18 14.75 -17.33
CA ALA A 217 -26.07 13.58 -16.48
C ALA A 217 -25.39 12.45 -17.25
N ARG A 218 -24.13 12.14 -16.89
CA ARG A 218 -23.32 11.11 -17.55
C ARG A 218 -22.96 10.02 -16.57
N LEU A 219 -23.04 8.78 -17.04
CA LEU A 219 -22.38 7.64 -16.43
C LEU A 219 -21.02 7.44 -17.11
N VAL A 220 -19.94 7.47 -16.34
CA VAL A 220 -18.56 7.33 -16.80
C VAL A 220 -18.03 5.98 -16.32
N ASP A 221 -17.81 5.05 -17.25
CA ASP A 221 -17.23 3.75 -16.92
C ASP A 221 -15.75 3.90 -16.56
N CYS A 222 -15.45 3.72 -15.27
CA CYS A 222 -14.11 3.81 -14.70
C CYS A 222 -13.55 2.43 -14.32
N ARG A 223 -14.30 1.33 -14.52
CA ARG A 223 -13.94 0.00 -14.00
C ARG A 223 -12.63 -0.50 -14.55
N ALA A 224 -12.43 -0.43 -15.87
CA ALA A 224 -11.21 -0.90 -16.51
C ALA A 224 -9.97 -0.12 -16.02
N ALA A 225 -10.06 1.21 -15.96
CA ALA A 225 -8.97 2.05 -15.46
C ALA A 225 -8.67 1.76 -13.98
N LEU A 226 -9.70 1.57 -13.16
CA LEU A 226 -9.54 1.23 -11.75
C LEU A 226 -8.90 -0.14 -11.56
N VAL A 227 -9.27 -1.14 -12.36
CA VAL A 227 -8.62 -2.45 -12.34
C VAL A 227 -7.16 -2.34 -12.72
N GLU A 228 -6.81 -1.62 -13.79
CA GLU A 228 -5.40 -1.48 -14.18
C GLU A 228 -4.55 -0.80 -13.10
N GLU A 229 -5.04 0.28 -12.47
CA GLU A 229 -4.29 0.95 -11.40
C GLU A 229 -4.19 0.07 -10.13
N GLY A 230 -5.21 -0.74 -9.83
CA GLY A 230 -5.15 -1.70 -8.72
C GLY A 230 -4.19 -2.85 -8.97
N LEU A 231 -4.13 -3.38 -10.19
CA LEU A 231 -3.13 -4.37 -10.59
C LEU A 231 -1.72 -3.78 -10.52
N ALA A 232 -1.52 -2.52 -10.95
CA ALA A 232 -0.24 -1.83 -10.79
C ALA A 232 0.15 -1.69 -9.30
N ALA A 233 -0.80 -1.31 -8.43
CA ALA A 233 -0.56 -1.24 -6.99
C ALA A 233 -0.21 -2.61 -6.38
N LEU A 234 -0.86 -3.69 -6.83
CA LEU A 234 -0.56 -5.06 -6.43
C LEU A 234 0.86 -5.47 -6.84
N THR A 235 1.23 -5.28 -8.12
CA THR A 235 2.56 -5.60 -8.64
C THR A 235 3.66 -4.86 -7.87
N CYS A 236 3.37 -3.64 -7.39
CA CYS A 236 4.31 -2.81 -6.64
C CYS A 236 4.26 -3.02 -5.12
N GLY A 237 3.35 -3.84 -4.57
CA GLY A 237 3.16 -3.95 -3.12
C GLY A 237 2.88 -2.60 -2.46
N ALA A 238 2.07 -1.74 -3.10
CA ALA A 238 1.85 -0.34 -2.74
C ALA A 238 0.93 -0.15 -1.52
N PHE A 239 1.20 -0.87 -0.43
CA PHE A 239 0.34 -1.02 0.74
C PHE A 239 1.10 -0.69 2.03
N HIS A 240 0.85 0.50 2.57
CA HIS A 240 1.63 1.04 3.70
C HIS A 240 0.95 0.87 5.06
N ILE A 241 -0.38 0.75 5.10
CA ILE A 241 -1.17 0.57 6.32
C ILE A 241 -1.30 -0.92 6.60
N ARG A 242 -0.80 -1.35 7.76
CA ARG A 242 -0.84 -2.75 8.19
C ARG A 242 -0.77 -2.90 9.70
N SER A 243 -1.43 -3.93 10.21
CA SER A 243 -1.43 -4.32 11.62
C SER A 243 -1.29 -5.84 11.73
N GLY A 244 -0.27 -6.33 12.44
CA GLY A 244 -0.04 -7.77 12.62
C GLY A 244 0.13 -8.56 11.30
N GLY A 245 0.62 -7.91 10.24
CA GLY A 245 0.75 -8.49 8.90
C GLY A 245 -0.48 -8.30 7.99
N ARG A 246 -1.65 -7.95 8.53
CA ARG A 246 -2.85 -7.65 7.74
C ARG A 246 -2.77 -6.27 7.14
N ALA A 247 -2.85 -6.17 5.82
CA ALA A 247 -2.77 -4.90 5.09
C ALA A 247 -4.14 -4.31 4.79
N TYR A 248 -4.21 -2.98 4.74
CA TYR A 248 -5.21 -2.29 3.94
C TYR A 248 -4.63 -2.00 2.56
N PHE A 249 -5.33 -2.43 1.52
CA PHE A 249 -4.84 -2.37 0.14
C PHE A 249 -5.07 -1.02 -0.57
N ASN A 250 -5.22 0.08 0.18
CA ASN A 250 -5.35 1.43 -0.37
C ASN A 250 -6.46 1.58 -1.44
N THR A 251 -7.57 0.86 -1.29
CA THR A 251 -8.65 0.77 -2.28
C THR A 251 -9.39 2.10 -2.48
N THR A 252 -9.61 2.90 -1.43
CA THR A 252 -10.18 4.25 -1.56
C THR A 252 -9.22 5.24 -2.25
N PRO A 253 -7.93 5.36 -1.87
CA PRO A 253 -6.95 6.15 -2.61
C PRO A 253 -6.88 5.83 -4.11
N LEU A 254 -6.89 4.55 -4.49
CA LEU A 254 -6.94 4.10 -5.90
C LEU A 254 -8.19 4.63 -6.61
N GLY A 255 -9.36 4.44 -5.99
CA GLY A 255 -10.62 4.97 -6.48
C GLY A 255 -10.55 6.48 -6.71
N ARG A 256 -9.87 7.23 -5.83
CA ARG A 256 -9.76 8.70 -5.94
C ARG A 256 -8.82 9.15 -7.05
N ALA A 257 -7.73 8.43 -7.28
CA ALA A 257 -6.83 8.70 -8.42
C ALA A 257 -7.56 8.58 -9.76
N VAL A 258 -8.38 7.53 -9.90
CA VAL A 258 -9.16 7.28 -11.12
C VAL A 258 -10.31 8.27 -11.26
N THR A 259 -11.19 8.36 -10.26
CA THR A 259 -12.38 9.22 -10.33
C THR A 259 -12.03 10.71 -10.40
N GLY A 260 -11.06 11.18 -9.60
CA GLY A 260 -10.60 12.57 -9.63
C GLY A 260 -10.01 12.98 -10.98
N THR A 261 -9.44 12.03 -11.73
CA THR A 261 -8.89 12.30 -13.06
C THR A 261 -9.96 12.16 -14.15
N LEU A 262 -10.68 11.04 -14.19
CA LEU A 262 -11.61 10.72 -15.28
C LEU A 262 -12.88 11.56 -15.24
N LEU A 263 -13.43 11.85 -14.05
CA LEU A 263 -14.61 12.70 -13.95
C LEU A 263 -14.29 14.14 -14.34
N VAL A 264 -13.11 14.66 -13.96
CA VAL A 264 -12.68 16.01 -14.37
C VAL A 264 -12.39 16.09 -15.87
N ARG A 265 -11.89 15.01 -16.50
CA ARG A 265 -11.79 14.94 -17.96
C ARG A 265 -13.17 14.94 -18.63
N ALA A 266 -14.13 14.18 -18.10
CA ALA A 266 -15.50 14.20 -18.60
C ALA A 266 -16.14 15.58 -18.43
N MET A 267 -15.91 16.26 -17.30
CA MET A 267 -16.31 17.66 -17.10
C MET A 267 -15.72 18.58 -18.17
N LEU A 268 -14.42 18.43 -18.45
CA LEU A 268 -13.73 19.26 -19.46
C LEU A 268 -14.27 19.02 -20.88
N GLU A 269 -14.64 17.79 -21.24
CA GLU A 269 -15.27 17.45 -22.53
C GLU A 269 -16.60 18.21 -22.73
N ASP A 270 -17.34 18.46 -21.65
CA ASP A 270 -18.62 19.18 -21.65
C ASP A 270 -18.47 20.68 -21.33
N ASP A 271 -17.24 21.20 -21.40
CA ASP A 271 -16.83 22.58 -21.07
C ASP A 271 -17.22 23.04 -19.66
N VAL A 272 -17.13 22.12 -18.70
CA VAL A 272 -17.37 22.38 -17.28
C VAL A 272 -16.05 22.64 -16.56
N GLN A 273 -15.81 23.91 -16.21
CA GLN A 273 -14.56 24.37 -15.59
C GLN A 273 -14.62 24.50 -14.06
N ILE A 274 -15.76 24.19 -13.45
CA ILE A 274 -15.97 24.26 -12.00
C ILE A 274 -16.42 22.90 -11.49
N TRP A 275 -15.80 22.39 -10.43
CA TRP A 275 -16.26 21.21 -9.71
C TRP A 275 -16.82 21.59 -8.35
N GLY A 276 -18.11 21.35 -8.13
CA GLY A 276 -18.75 21.36 -6.81
C GLY A 276 -18.39 20.08 -6.06
N ASP A 277 -17.35 20.14 -5.24
CA ASP A 277 -16.80 18.99 -4.52
C ASP A 277 -17.20 19.03 -3.04
N GLY A 278 -18.01 18.05 -2.63
CA GLY A 278 -18.51 17.89 -1.27
C GLY A 278 -17.54 17.23 -0.28
N SER A 279 -16.33 16.85 -0.70
CA SER A 279 -15.32 16.27 0.20
C SER A 279 -15.15 17.11 1.47
N THR A 280 -15.21 16.48 2.65
CA THR A 280 -15.18 17.21 3.93
C THR A 280 -13.79 17.80 4.23
N PHE A 281 -13.74 18.89 4.99
CA PHE A 281 -12.49 19.59 5.35
C PHE A 281 -11.56 18.80 6.29
N LYS A 282 -12.05 17.69 6.89
CA LYS A 282 -11.29 16.82 7.80
C LYS A 282 -10.86 15.49 7.17
N GLY A 283 -11.33 15.21 5.95
CA GLY A 283 -11.02 13.97 5.23
C GLY A 283 -9.73 14.08 4.42
N ASN A 284 -9.21 12.94 3.95
CA ASN A 284 -8.09 12.94 3.00
C ASN A 284 -8.54 13.29 1.57
N ASP A 285 -9.78 12.97 1.22
CA ASP A 285 -10.28 13.04 -0.15
C ASP A 285 -10.32 14.48 -0.69
N ILE A 286 -10.44 15.49 0.18
CA ILE A 286 -10.33 16.91 -0.21
C ILE A 286 -8.99 17.22 -0.89
N GLU A 287 -7.89 16.69 -0.36
CA GLU A 287 -6.56 16.93 -0.92
C GLU A 287 -6.31 16.07 -2.16
N ARG A 288 -6.76 14.81 -2.14
CA ARG A 288 -6.65 13.89 -3.28
C ARG A 288 -7.36 14.45 -4.50
N PHE A 289 -8.63 14.81 -4.35
CA PHE A 289 -9.44 15.35 -5.44
C PHE A 289 -8.96 16.72 -5.90
N TYR A 290 -8.53 17.59 -4.99
CA TYR A 290 -7.92 18.86 -5.36
C TYR A 290 -6.69 18.65 -6.25
N ARG A 291 -5.81 17.70 -5.86
CA ARG A 291 -4.59 17.39 -6.61
C ARG A 291 -4.88 16.76 -7.97
N TYR A 292 -5.63 15.65 -8.01
CA TYR A 292 -5.95 14.95 -9.25
C TYR A 292 -6.76 15.82 -10.21
N GLY A 293 -7.71 16.60 -9.70
CA GLY A 293 -8.51 17.51 -10.51
C GLY A 293 -7.67 18.59 -11.19
N LEU A 294 -6.73 19.22 -10.48
CA LEU A 294 -5.84 20.22 -11.07
C LEU A 294 -4.80 19.61 -12.03
N LEU A 295 -4.36 18.36 -11.79
CA LEU A 295 -3.53 17.63 -12.75
C LEU A 295 -4.30 17.29 -14.04
N ALA A 296 -5.58 16.97 -13.93
CA ALA A 296 -6.44 16.64 -15.07
C ALA A 296 -6.89 17.88 -15.85
N ASN A 297 -7.18 18.98 -15.17
CA ASN A 297 -7.56 20.26 -15.77
C ASN A 297 -6.90 21.42 -14.99
N PRO A 298 -5.87 22.09 -15.55
CA PRO A 298 -5.16 23.16 -14.85
C PRO A 298 -6.04 24.41 -14.63
N ASN A 299 -7.13 24.57 -15.39
CA ASN A 299 -8.06 25.69 -15.26
C ASN A 299 -9.22 25.42 -14.30
N LEU A 300 -9.31 24.20 -13.75
CA LEU A 300 -10.36 23.80 -12.83
C LEU A 300 -10.44 24.75 -11.64
N ARG A 301 -11.65 25.23 -11.36
CA ARG A 301 -12.01 25.86 -10.08
C ARG A 301 -12.84 24.86 -9.28
N ILE A 302 -12.74 24.91 -7.95
CA ILE A 302 -13.40 23.95 -7.06
C ILE A 302 -14.30 24.73 -6.11
N TYR A 303 -15.60 24.56 -6.25
CA TYR A 303 -16.59 25.07 -5.32
C TYR A 303 -16.73 24.10 -4.14
N LYS A 304 -16.63 24.62 -2.91
CA LYS A 304 -16.80 23.84 -1.67
C LYS A 304 -18.10 24.28 -0.99
N PRO A 305 -19.20 23.50 -1.06
CA PRO A 305 -20.50 23.92 -0.52
C PRO A 305 -20.48 24.28 0.97
N TRP A 306 -19.67 23.59 1.78
CA TRP A 306 -19.54 23.87 3.21
C TRP A 306 -18.78 25.16 3.56
N LEU A 307 -18.24 25.88 2.57
CA LEU A 307 -17.75 27.26 2.73
C LEU A 307 -18.83 28.30 2.42
N ASP A 308 -19.93 27.91 1.76
CA ASP A 308 -21.02 28.80 1.38
C ASP A 308 -22.01 28.92 2.56
N ALA A 309 -22.18 30.14 3.05
CA ALA A 309 -23.03 30.42 4.20
C ALA A 309 -24.50 30.07 3.95
N ASP A 310 -25.00 30.26 2.72
CA ASP A 310 -26.38 29.96 2.36
C ASP A 310 -26.60 28.44 2.32
N PHE A 311 -25.63 27.70 1.77
CA PHE A 311 -25.67 26.23 1.76
C PHE A 311 -25.67 25.68 3.20
N VAL A 312 -24.79 26.17 4.06
CA VAL A 312 -24.69 25.70 5.45
C VAL A 312 -25.94 26.07 6.27
N ALA A 313 -26.51 27.27 6.04
CA ALA A 313 -27.71 27.70 6.74
C ALA A 313 -28.96 26.89 6.35
N GLU A 314 -29.09 26.54 5.07
CA GLU A 314 -30.26 25.82 4.55
C GLU A 314 -30.14 24.30 4.66
N LEU A 315 -28.92 23.75 4.55
CA LEU A 315 -28.64 22.31 4.41
C LEU A 315 -27.66 21.78 5.48
N GLY A 316 -27.61 22.40 6.65
CA GLY A 316 -26.60 22.18 7.70
C GLY A 316 -26.44 20.74 8.23
N GLY A 317 -27.37 19.84 7.92
CA GLY A 317 -27.30 18.42 8.25
C GLY A 317 -28.22 17.57 7.38
N ARG A 318 -28.10 16.23 7.51
CA ARG A 318 -28.88 15.29 6.68
C ARG A 318 -30.40 15.39 6.90
N LYS A 319 -30.82 15.81 8.09
CA LYS A 319 -32.24 16.03 8.38
C LYS A 319 -32.75 17.26 7.62
N GLU A 320 -32.02 18.35 7.67
CA GLU A 320 -32.35 19.58 6.95
C GLU A 320 -32.34 19.33 5.43
N MET A 321 -31.38 18.54 4.94
CA MET A 321 -31.32 18.12 3.53
C MET A 321 -32.55 17.32 3.07
N SER A 322 -33.06 16.41 3.91
CA SER A 322 -34.26 15.63 3.55
C SER A 322 -35.53 16.49 3.60
N GLU A 323 -35.67 17.33 4.62
CA GLU A 323 -36.77 18.30 4.74
C GLU A 323 -36.77 19.28 3.56
N TRP A 324 -35.58 19.74 3.12
CA TRP A 324 -35.43 20.64 1.98
C TRP A 324 -35.90 19.98 0.67
N LEU A 325 -35.50 18.73 0.39
CA LEU A 325 -35.97 18.01 -0.80
C LEU A 325 -37.49 17.83 -0.81
N LEU A 326 -38.07 17.45 0.33
CA LEU A 326 -39.53 17.28 0.47
C LEU A 326 -40.28 18.60 0.29
N ALA A 327 -39.74 19.71 0.81
CA ALA A 327 -40.33 21.03 0.65
C ALA A 327 -40.33 21.54 -0.80
N HIS A 328 -39.40 21.05 -1.63
CA HIS A 328 -39.30 21.36 -3.06
C HIS A 328 -39.98 20.32 -3.96
N GLU A 329 -40.76 19.39 -3.37
CA GLU A 329 -41.48 18.32 -4.08
C GLU A 329 -40.55 17.42 -4.92
N LEU A 330 -39.29 17.29 -4.50
CA LEU A 330 -38.30 16.46 -5.17
C LEU A 330 -38.23 15.06 -4.58
N PRO A 331 -37.86 14.04 -5.37
CA PRO A 331 -37.75 12.67 -4.88
C PRO A 331 -36.81 12.58 -3.66
N TYR A 332 -37.28 12.00 -2.57
CA TYR A 332 -36.43 11.67 -1.42
C TYR A 332 -36.41 10.16 -1.22
N ARG A 333 -35.21 9.58 -1.23
CA ARG A 333 -35.00 8.18 -0.86
C ARG A 333 -34.54 8.15 0.58
N ASP A 334 -35.43 7.73 1.45
CA ASP A 334 -35.14 7.63 2.88
C ASP A 334 -33.94 6.69 3.08
N SER A 335 -32.86 7.22 3.62
CA SER A 335 -31.68 6.42 3.90
C SER A 335 -31.91 5.71 5.22
N THR A 336 -31.98 4.39 5.23
CA THR A 336 -31.93 3.63 6.49
C THR A 336 -30.68 4.06 7.24
N GLU A 337 -30.84 4.53 8.47
CA GLU A 337 -29.70 5.01 9.26
C GLU A 337 -28.68 3.88 9.45
N LYS A 338 -27.52 4.01 8.82
CA LYS A 338 -26.42 3.04 8.94
C LYS A 338 -25.59 3.36 10.19
N ALA A 339 -25.19 2.33 10.94
CA ALA A 339 -24.34 2.47 12.12
C ALA A 339 -22.93 3.03 11.82
N TYR A 340 -22.49 2.95 10.56
CA TYR A 340 -21.20 3.43 10.05
C TYR A 340 -21.37 3.99 8.62
N SER A 341 -20.38 4.74 8.14
CA SER A 341 -20.27 5.19 6.75
C SER A 341 -19.59 4.10 5.91
N THR A 342 -19.88 4.03 4.61
CA THR A 342 -19.25 3.06 3.71
C THR A 342 -18.90 3.71 2.37
N ASP A 343 -17.71 3.41 1.88
CA ASP A 343 -17.22 3.74 0.53
C ASP A 343 -16.72 2.46 -0.12
N ALA A 344 -17.18 2.17 -1.33
CA ALA A 344 -16.88 0.91 -2.00
C ALA A 344 -16.56 1.09 -3.49
N ASN A 345 -15.72 0.20 -3.99
CA ASN A 345 -15.43 0.04 -5.40
C ASN A 345 -15.03 -1.41 -5.68
N ILE A 346 -14.71 -1.74 -6.93
CA ILE A 346 -14.38 -3.12 -7.33
C ILE A 346 -13.22 -3.74 -6.55
N TRP A 347 -12.29 -2.96 -6.01
CA TRP A 347 -11.15 -3.49 -5.25
C TRP A 347 -11.40 -3.67 -3.77
N GLY A 348 -12.37 -2.97 -3.21
CA GLY A 348 -12.62 -3.03 -1.78
C GLY A 348 -13.70 -2.10 -1.28
N ALA A 349 -14.09 -2.33 -0.04
CA ALA A 349 -14.99 -1.49 0.73
C ALA A 349 -14.30 -1.02 2.02
N THR A 350 -14.67 0.17 2.47
CA THR A 350 -14.19 0.76 3.72
C THR A 350 -15.38 1.16 4.56
N HIS A 351 -15.36 0.81 5.85
CA HIS A 351 -16.37 1.16 6.83
C HIS A 351 -15.73 1.99 7.94
N GLU A 352 -16.24 3.19 8.16
CA GLU A 352 -15.67 4.13 9.14
C GLU A 352 -16.72 5.03 9.78
N ALA A 353 -16.26 5.87 10.72
CA ALA A 353 -17.04 6.87 11.44
C ALA A 353 -18.16 6.30 12.33
N LYS A 354 -18.88 7.20 13.02
CA LYS A 354 -20.01 6.86 13.89
C LYS A 354 -19.59 5.86 14.98
N THR A 355 -20.27 4.72 15.12
CA THR A 355 -19.96 3.75 16.19
C THR A 355 -18.55 3.18 16.06
N LEU A 356 -18.00 3.08 14.85
CA LEU A 356 -16.64 2.56 14.61
C LEU A 356 -15.52 3.52 15.07
N GLU A 357 -15.84 4.77 15.42
CA GLU A 357 -14.87 5.69 16.06
C GLU A 357 -14.41 5.19 17.43
N HIS A 358 -15.26 4.42 18.12
CA HIS A 358 -14.95 3.82 19.39
C HIS A 358 -14.20 2.50 19.20
N LEU A 359 -12.97 2.40 19.74
CA LEU A 359 -12.09 1.24 19.57
C LEU A 359 -12.60 -0.04 20.26
N ASP A 360 -13.58 0.06 21.15
CA ASP A 360 -14.27 -1.06 21.79
C ASP A 360 -15.41 -1.65 20.92
N THR A 361 -15.73 -1.00 19.79
CA THR A 361 -16.68 -1.53 18.80
C THR A 361 -15.94 -2.38 17.79
N GLY A 362 -16.13 -3.70 17.80
CA GLY A 362 -15.41 -4.64 16.94
C GLY A 362 -15.95 -4.77 15.51
N ILE A 363 -15.23 -5.56 14.71
CA ILE A 363 -15.61 -5.94 13.33
C ILE A 363 -16.99 -6.60 13.24
N GLU A 364 -17.43 -7.23 14.33
CA GLU A 364 -18.70 -7.97 14.40
C GLU A 364 -19.94 -7.10 14.22
N THR A 365 -19.81 -5.78 14.36
CA THR A 365 -20.90 -4.82 14.12
C THR A 365 -21.07 -4.46 12.64
N VAL A 366 -20.10 -4.83 11.79
CA VAL A 366 -20.14 -4.58 10.35
C VAL A 366 -20.90 -5.70 9.66
N ASN A 367 -21.78 -5.33 8.74
CA ASN A 367 -22.32 -6.20 7.71
C ASN A 367 -21.47 -6.01 6.44
N PRO A 368 -20.59 -6.97 6.10
CA PRO A 368 -19.74 -6.90 4.92
C PRO A 368 -20.60 -6.87 3.65
N ILE A 369 -20.12 -6.18 2.61
CA ILE A 369 -20.80 -6.05 1.32
C ILE A 369 -20.08 -6.77 0.18
N MET A 370 -18.83 -7.19 0.38
CA MET A 370 -18.03 -7.94 -0.60
C MET A 370 -17.77 -9.39 -0.18
N GLY A 371 -18.24 -9.80 1.00
CA GLY A 371 -18.07 -11.17 1.48
C GLY A 371 -19.00 -11.55 2.62
N VAL A 372 -18.70 -12.68 3.25
CA VAL A 372 -19.48 -13.22 4.38
C VAL A 372 -18.92 -12.78 5.74
N ARG A 373 -19.75 -12.81 6.78
CA ARG A 373 -19.34 -12.59 8.18
C ARG A 373 -18.56 -13.80 8.70
N PHE A 374 -17.29 -13.94 8.30
CA PHE A 374 -16.49 -15.13 8.59
C PHE A 374 -16.30 -15.43 10.10
N TRP A 375 -16.44 -14.41 10.95
CA TRP A 375 -16.39 -14.52 12.41
C TRP A 375 -17.67 -15.12 13.02
N ASP A 376 -18.78 -15.09 12.30
CA ASP A 376 -20.07 -15.62 12.77
C ASP A 376 -20.03 -17.16 12.65
N PRO A 377 -20.07 -17.90 13.77
CA PRO A 377 -19.99 -19.36 13.74
C PRO A 377 -21.21 -20.02 13.08
N SER A 378 -22.31 -19.29 12.88
CA SER A 378 -23.49 -19.78 12.16
C SER A 378 -23.35 -19.73 10.64
N VAL A 379 -22.38 -18.97 10.12
CA VAL A 379 -22.10 -18.90 8.68
C VAL A 379 -21.25 -20.12 8.32
N GLU A 380 -21.79 -21.03 7.51
CA GLU A 380 -21.05 -22.17 6.96
C GLU A 380 -20.08 -21.70 5.87
N ILE A 381 -18.82 -22.14 5.97
CA ILE A 381 -17.76 -21.79 5.02
C ILE A 381 -16.97 -23.07 4.73
N GLU A 382 -17.23 -23.64 3.56
CA GLU A 382 -16.51 -24.80 3.06
C GLU A 382 -15.08 -24.43 2.65
N THR A 383 -14.16 -25.39 2.73
CA THR A 383 -12.78 -25.16 2.26
C THR A 383 -12.74 -25.16 0.74
N GLU A 384 -12.05 -24.20 0.13
CA GLU A 384 -11.93 -24.07 -1.32
C GLU A 384 -10.45 -24.04 -1.72
N ASP A 385 -10.06 -24.89 -2.67
CA ASP A 385 -8.73 -24.82 -3.30
C ASP A 385 -8.83 -23.94 -4.55
N VAL A 386 -7.98 -22.94 -4.64
CA VAL A 386 -7.93 -22.00 -5.76
C VAL A 386 -6.51 -21.88 -6.31
N THR A 387 -6.36 -22.01 -7.62
CA THR A 387 -5.10 -21.79 -8.33
C THR A 387 -5.15 -20.47 -9.06
N ILE A 388 -4.17 -19.59 -8.82
CA ILE A 388 -4.03 -18.30 -9.52
C ILE A 388 -2.80 -18.35 -10.42
N GLY A 389 -2.99 -18.09 -11.71
CA GLY A 389 -1.91 -18.01 -12.69
C GLY A 389 -1.52 -16.57 -13.03
N PHE A 390 -0.22 -16.30 -13.08
CA PHE A 390 0.38 -15.02 -13.43
C PHE A 390 1.26 -15.13 -14.67
N ASP A 391 1.20 -14.10 -15.52
CA ASP A 391 2.13 -13.85 -16.61
C ASP A 391 2.67 -12.41 -16.50
N GLN A 392 3.98 -12.27 -16.39
CA GLN A 392 4.70 -11.00 -16.23
C GLN A 392 4.09 -10.08 -15.16
N GLY A 393 3.73 -10.67 -14.02
CA GLY A 393 3.18 -9.98 -12.85
C GLY A 393 1.71 -9.59 -12.97
N ARG A 394 1.04 -9.99 -14.06
CA ARG A 394 -0.39 -9.82 -14.27
C ARG A 394 -1.12 -11.14 -14.02
N PRO A 395 -2.21 -11.17 -13.24
CA PRO A 395 -3.02 -12.36 -13.15
C PRO A 395 -3.74 -12.59 -14.48
N VAL A 396 -3.69 -13.83 -14.99
CA VAL A 396 -4.24 -14.21 -16.30
C VAL A 396 -5.27 -15.33 -16.20
N SER A 397 -5.21 -16.16 -15.15
CA SER A 397 -6.13 -17.28 -14.95
C SER A 397 -6.47 -17.52 -13.48
N ILE A 398 -7.65 -18.09 -13.26
CA ILE A 398 -8.11 -18.60 -11.96
C ILE A 398 -8.68 -20.00 -12.19
N ASN A 399 -8.19 -21.01 -11.49
CA ASN A 399 -8.56 -22.42 -11.67
C ASN A 399 -8.45 -22.89 -13.13
N GLY A 400 -7.41 -22.44 -13.84
CA GLY A 400 -7.18 -22.73 -15.26
C GLY A 400 -8.13 -22.02 -16.24
N LYS A 401 -9.08 -21.22 -15.75
CA LYS A 401 -9.98 -20.41 -16.58
C LYS A 401 -9.35 -19.05 -16.89
N GLU A 402 -9.26 -18.72 -18.17
CA GLU A 402 -8.91 -17.37 -18.66
C GLU A 402 -10.15 -16.46 -18.70
N PHE A 403 -9.93 -15.15 -18.63
CA PHE A 403 -10.98 -14.15 -18.61
C PHE A 403 -10.86 -13.21 -19.81
N ALA A 404 -12.00 -12.82 -20.37
CA ALA A 404 -12.04 -11.90 -21.52
C ALA A 404 -11.51 -10.51 -21.17
N THR A 405 -11.74 -10.06 -19.93
CA THR A 405 -11.25 -8.79 -19.43
C THR A 405 -10.64 -8.93 -18.04
N PRO A 406 -9.67 -8.06 -17.66
CA PRO A 406 -9.19 -7.98 -16.28
C PRO A 406 -10.30 -7.68 -15.26
N VAL A 407 -11.35 -6.97 -15.68
CA VAL A 407 -12.52 -6.68 -14.82
C VAL A 407 -13.23 -7.98 -14.44
N ASP A 408 -13.47 -8.87 -15.41
CA ASP A 408 -14.13 -10.17 -15.13
C ASP A 408 -13.28 -11.05 -14.20
N LEU A 409 -11.95 -11.02 -14.36
CA LEU A 409 -11.02 -11.74 -13.48
C LEU A 409 -11.11 -11.23 -12.04
N VAL A 410 -11.11 -9.90 -11.86
CA VAL A 410 -11.20 -9.29 -10.52
C VAL A 410 -12.56 -9.56 -9.88
N LEU A 411 -13.65 -9.55 -10.64
CA LEU A 411 -14.98 -9.94 -10.14
C LEU A 411 -15.01 -11.39 -9.67
N GLU A 412 -14.40 -12.32 -10.40
CA GLU A 412 -14.26 -13.71 -9.95
C GLU A 412 -13.39 -13.81 -8.70
N ALA A 413 -12.24 -13.13 -8.66
CA ALA A 413 -11.36 -13.12 -7.49
C ALA A 413 -12.06 -12.58 -6.24
N ASN A 414 -12.87 -11.52 -6.40
CA ASN A 414 -13.72 -11.00 -5.33
C ASN A 414 -14.76 -12.01 -4.87
N ALA A 415 -15.43 -12.70 -5.80
CA ALA A 415 -16.42 -13.71 -5.47
C ALA A 415 -15.80 -14.89 -4.70
N ILE A 416 -14.61 -15.35 -5.10
CA ILE A 416 -13.86 -16.40 -4.40
C ILE A 416 -13.48 -15.92 -3.00
N GLY A 417 -12.69 -14.85 -2.88
CA GLY A 417 -12.25 -14.35 -1.57
C GLY A 417 -13.42 -13.96 -0.65
N GLY A 418 -14.51 -13.46 -1.23
CA GLY A 418 -15.72 -13.04 -0.53
C GLY A 418 -16.46 -14.19 0.16
N ARG A 419 -16.50 -15.39 -0.45
CA ARG A 419 -17.07 -16.60 0.18
C ARG A 419 -16.37 -16.97 1.49
N HIS A 420 -15.10 -16.58 1.65
CA HIS A 420 -14.29 -16.87 2.83
C HIS A 420 -14.15 -15.67 3.78
N GLY A 421 -14.56 -14.47 3.38
CA GLY A 421 -14.29 -13.23 4.11
C GLY A 421 -12.80 -12.86 4.13
N MET A 422 -12.04 -13.29 3.14
CA MET A 422 -10.61 -12.99 3.00
C MET A 422 -10.39 -11.49 2.74
N GLY A 423 -9.27 -10.95 3.21
CA GLY A 423 -8.89 -9.55 2.98
C GLY A 423 -9.53 -8.55 3.92
N MET A 424 -10.26 -9.02 4.94
CA MET A 424 -10.83 -8.13 5.95
C MET A 424 -9.79 -7.72 7.01
N SER A 425 -9.73 -6.42 7.32
CA SER A 425 -8.83 -5.92 8.35
C SER A 425 -9.40 -4.73 9.11
N ASP A 426 -8.91 -4.50 10.33
CA ASP A 426 -9.22 -3.35 11.19
C ASP A 426 -7.93 -2.56 11.39
N GLN A 427 -7.92 -1.29 11.02
CA GLN A 427 -6.71 -0.47 11.03
C GLN A 427 -6.95 0.86 11.75
N ILE A 428 -5.98 1.25 12.56
CA ILE A 428 -5.80 2.63 13.00
C ILE A 428 -4.74 3.24 12.07
N GLU A 429 -5.17 4.18 11.22
CA GLU A 429 -4.33 4.81 10.20
C GLU A 429 -4.00 6.26 10.55
N ASN A 430 -2.98 6.82 9.88
CA ASN A 430 -2.63 8.23 10.00
C ASN A 430 -3.14 8.96 8.76
N ARG A 431 -4.07 9.91 8.94
CA ARG A 431 -4.53 10.79 7.88
C ARG A 431 -3.41 11.74 7.44
N VAL A 432 -3.55 12.33 6.26
CA VAL A 432 -2.58 13.29 5.71
C VAL A 432 -2.41 14.50 6.64
N ILE A 433 -3.48 14.88 7.34
CA ILE A 433 -3.51 15.96 8.34
C ILE A 433 -2.88 15.59 9.70
N GLU A 434 -2.14 14.48 9.78
CA GLU A 434 -1.44 14.00 10.98
C GLU A 434 -2.35 13.63 12.16
N ALA A 435 -3.65 13.44 11.91
CA ALA A 435 -4.61 12.89 12.86
C ALA A 435 -4.90 11.41 12.56
N LYS A 436 -5.20 10.62 13.60
CA LYS A 436 -5.57 9.22 13.41
C LYS A 436 -7.05 9.05 13.08
N SER A 437 -7.35 8.06 12.26
CA SER A 437 -8.70 7.52 12.09
C SER A 437 -8.66 6.00 12.18
N ARG A 438 -9.83 5.39 12.32
CA ARG A 438 -9.99 3.94 12.37
C ARG A 438 -11.02 3.50 11.33
N GLY A 439 -10.71 2.43 10.61
CA GLY A 439 -11.58 1.85 9.60
C GLY A 439 -11.54 0.33 9.62
N ILE A 440 -12.61 -0.28 9.12
CA ILE A 440 -12.69 -1.70 8.80
C ILE A 440 -12.76 -1.82 7.29
N TYR A 441 -11.93 -2.68 6.72
CA TYR A 441 -11.72 -2.77 5.27
C TYR A 441 -12.09 -4.16 4.78
N GLU A 442 -12.64 -4.23 3.56
CA GLU A 442 -12.83 -5.43 2.76
C GLU A 442 -12.03 -5.30 1.47
N ALA A 443 -11.32 -6.35 1.05
CA ALA A 443 -10.63 -6.38 -0.24
C ALA A 443 -10.36 -7.82 -0.71
N PRO A 444 -11.40 -8.66 -0.88
CA PRO A 444 -11.23 -10.10 -1.06
C PRO A 444 -10.42 -10.49 -2.30
N GLY A 445 -10.72 -9.90 -3.46
CA GLY A 445 -9.99 -10.19 -4.69
C GLY A 445 -8.54 -9.70 -4.63
N MET A 446 -8.31 -8.51 -4.10
CA MET A 446 -6.96 -7.97 -3.91
C MET A 446 -6.13 -8.84 -2.96
N ALA A 447 -6.70 -9.29 -1.85
CA ALA A 447 -6.01 -10.14 -0.88
C ALA A 447 -5.65 -11.50 -1.47
N LEU A 448 -6.57 -12.13 -2.21
CA LEU A 448 -6.32 -13.40 -2.90
C LEU A 448 -5.18 -13.27 -3.91
N LEU A 449 -5.26 -12.27 -4.79
CA LEU A 449 -4.25 -12.04 -5.81
C LEU A 449 -2.89 -11.66 -5.19
N HIS A 450 -2.89 -10.85 -4.13
CA HIS A 450 -1.67 -10.43 -3.44
C HIS A 450 -0.98 -11.61 -2.74
N ALA A 451 -1.73 -12.50 -2.09
CA ALA A 451 -1.18 -13.69 -1.45
C ALA A 451 -0.46 -14.61 -2.46
N ALA A 452 -1.03 -14.80 -3.66
CA ALA A 452 -0.41 -15.55 -4.74
C ALA A 452 0.81 -14.81 -5.34
N TYR A 453 0.68 -13.50 -5.59
CA TYR A 453 1.76 -12.69 -6.16
C TYR A 453 2.99 -12.64 -5.27
N GLU A 454 2.83 -12.35 -3.96
CA GLU A 454 3.91 -12.37 -2.98
C GLU A 454 4.63 -13.72 -2.90
N ARG A 455 3.87 -14.83 -3.02
CA ARG A 455 4.46 -16.16 -3.03
C ARG A 455 5.36 -16.38 -4.24
N LEU A 456 4.94 -15.96 -5.43
CA LEU A 456 5.77 -16.05 -6.64
C LEU A 456 6.99 -15.12 -6.56
N VAL A 457 6.81 -13.89 -6.08
CA VAL A 457 7.90 -12.94 -5.88
C VAL A 457 9.02 -13.54 -5.01
N ASN A 458 8.67 -14.21 -3.91
CA ASN A 458 9.62 -14.92 -3.04
C ASN A 458 10.29 -16.14 -3.68
N ALA A 459 9.62 -16.81 -4.63
CA ALA A 459 10.18 -17.97 -5.34
C ALA A 459 11.17 -17.58 -6.45
N ILE A 460 11.11 -16.32 -6.90
CA ILE A 460 11.80 -15.82 -8.10
C ILE A 460 12.97 -14.91 -7.71
N HIS A 461 12.72 -13.88 -6.91
CA HIS A 461 13.67 -12.81 -6.66
C HIS A 461 14.63 -13.10 -5.50
N ASN A 462 15.82 -12.52 -5.58
CA ASN A 462 16.81 -12.58 -4.50
C ASN A 462 16.47 -11.64 -3.33
N GLU A 463 17.15 -11.82 -2.20
CA GLU A 463 16.88 -11.10 -0.95
C GLU A 463 16.92 -9.56 -1.10
N ASP A 464 17.93 -9.02 -1.78
CA ASP A 464 18.07 -7.55 -1.94
C ASP A 464 16.96 -6.95 -2.79
N THR A 465 16.51 -7.68 -3.83
CA THR A 465 15.37 -7.26 -4.65
C THR A 465 14.08 -7.28 -3.84
N LEU A 466 13.86 -8.31 -3.00
CA LEU A 466 12.71 -8.40 -2.08
C LEU A 466 12.73 -7.26 -1.05
N ALA A 467 13.88 -6.99 -0.44
CA ALA A 467 14.05 -5.90 0.51
C ALA A 467 13.74 -4.54 -0.14
N HIS A 468 14.21 -4.31 -1.37
CA HIS A 468 13.91 -3.10 -2.13
C HIS A 468 12.42 -2.99 -2.47
N TYR A 469 11.81 -4.07 -2.98
CA TYR A 469 10.38 -4.14 -3.28
C TYR A 469 9.51 -3.78 -2.07
N HIS A 470 9.77 -4.34 -0.89
CA HIS A 470 8.99 -4.03 0.32
C HIS A 470 9.22 -2.61 0.86
N ASN A 471 10.42 -2.05 0.69
CA ASN A 471 10.72 -0.69 1.14
C ASN A 471 10.06 0.35 0.23
N GLU A 472 10.24 0.21 -1.08
CA GLU A 472 9.69 1.13 -2.07
C GLU A 472 8.17 0.96 -2.21
N GLY A 473 7.63 -0.26 -2.12
CA GLY A 473 6.19 -0.51 -2.09
C GLY A 473 5.49 0.22 -0.94
N ARG A 474 6.05 0.16 0.28
CA ARG A 474 5.53 0.93 1.43
C ARG A 474 5.59 2.45 1.19
N ARG A 475 6.68 2.95 0.62
CA ARG A 475 6.82 4.37 0.27
C ARG A 475 5.79 4.80 -0.77
N LEU A 476 5.63 4.01 -1.82
CA LEU A 476 4.67 4.24 -2.89
C LEU A 476 3.22 4.20 -2.36
N GLY A 477 2.91 3.26 -1.47
CA GLY A 477 1.60 3.17 -0.84
C GLY A 477 1.23 4.41 -0.02
N ARG A 478 2.21 5.05 0.62
CA ARG A 478 2.03 6.34 1.30
C ARG A 478 1.81 7.48 0.29
N LEU A 479 2.61 7.58 -0.76
CA LEU A 479 2.43 8.58 -1.82
C LEU A 479 1.04 8.49 -2.45
N MET A 480 0.55 7.27 -2.71
CA MET A 480 -0.82 7.04 -3.18
C MET A 480 -1.87 7.54 -2.19
N TYR A 481 -1.70 7.23 -0.91
CA TYR A 481 -2.61 7.67 0.16
C TYR A 481 -2.66 9.20 0.30
N GLU A 482 -1.54 9.89 0.05
CA GLU A 482 -1.41 11.36 0.01
C GLU A 482 -1.93 12.00 -1.29
N GLY A 483 -2.49 11.21 -2.22
CA GLY A 483 -3.00 11.71 -3.51
C GLY A 483 -1.93 11.95 -4.57
N ARG A 484 -0.71 11.45 -4.37
CA ARG A 484 0.47 11.69 -5.22
C ARG A 484 0.77 10.52 -6.16
N TRP A 485 -0.23 9.71 -6.50
CA TRP A 485 -0.04 8.50 -7.32
C TRP A 485 0.51 8.79 -8.73
N LEU A 486 0.19 9.96 -9.28
CA LEU A 486 0.62 10.42 -10.61
C LEU A 486 1.81 11.38 -10.56
N ASP A 487 2.40 11.60 -9.39
CA ASP A 487 3.57 12.45 -9.24
C ASP A 487 4.84 11.77 -9.78
N PRO A 488 5.84 12.53 -10.26
CA PRO A 488 7.09 11.98 -10.77
C PRO A 488 7.75 10.95 -9.84
N GLN A 489 7.84 11.25 -8.53
CA GLN A 489 8.44 10.33 -7.56
C GLN A 489 7.64 9.03 -7.38
N ALA A 490 6.32 9.05 -7.54
CA ALA A 490 5.51 7.84 -7.52
C ALA A 490 5.68 7.05 -8.81
N LEU A 491 5.72 7.72 -9.97
CA LEU A 491 5.96 7.10 -11.27
C LEU A 491 7.33 6.41 -11.33
N MET A 492 8.38 7.04 -10.81
CA MET A 492 9.73 6.45 -10.74
C MET A 492 9.74 5.12 -9.97
N VAL A 493 9.09 5.09 -8.80
CA VAL A 493 9.02 3.88 -7.98
C VAL A 493 8.15 2.82 -8.65
N ARG A 494 6.97 3.22 -9.12
CA ARG A 494 6.00 2.32 -9.75
C ARG A 494 6.57 1.65 -10.99
N GLU A 495 7.20 2.42 -11.89
CA GLU A 495 7.82 1.89 -13.10
C GLU A 495 8.95 0.90 -12.78
N SER A 496 9.82 1.24 -11.83
CA SER A 496 10.92 0.36 -11.40
C SER A 496 10.40 -1.00 -10.93
N LEU A 497 9.40 -1.00 -10.04
CA LEU A 497 8.82 -2.22 -9.49
C LEU A 497 8.05 -3.03 -10.54
N GLN A 498 7.21 -2.39 -11.36
CA GLN A 498 6.50 -3.09 -12.44
C GLN A 498 7.46 -3.74 -13.42
N ARG A 499 8.55 -3.05 -13.77
CA ARG A 499 9.49 -3.51 -14.77
C ARG A 499 10.41 -4.60 -14.23
N TRP A 500 11.12 -4.38 -13.13
CA TRP A 500 12.19 -5.27 -12.68
C TRP A 500 11.71 -6.37 -11.75
N VAL A 501 10.63 -6.12 -11.00
CA VAL A 501 10.02 -7.15 -10.14
C VAL A 501 8.90 -7.85 -10.91
N GLY A 502 7.91 -7.08 -11.38
CA GLY A 502 6.69 -7.61 -11.98
C GLY A 502 6.91 -8.49 -13.21
N THR A 503 7.72 -8.05 -14.19
CA THR A 503 7.89 -8.82 -15.45
C THR A 503 8.47 -10.22 -15.28
N ALA A 504 9.21 -10.46 -14.19
CA ALA A 504 9.77 -11.79 -13.90
C ALA A 504 8.74 -12.75 -13.28
N VAL A 505 7.62 -12.24 -12.78
CA VAL A 505 6.60 -13.02 -12.06
C VAL A 505 5.73 -13.79 -13.05
N ILE A 506 6.14 -15.03 -13.35
CA ILE A 506 5.42 -15.98 -14.21
C ILE A 506 5.29 -17.29 -13.44
N GLY A 507 4.07 -17.82 -13.33
CA GLY A 507 3.80 -19.08 -12.62
C GLY A 507 2.42 -19.14 -12.01
N GLU A 508 2.16 -20.20 -11.25
CA GLU A 508 0.88 -20.45 -10.58
C GLU A 508 1.08 -20.74 -9.09
N VAL A 509 0.10 -20.36 -8.29
CA VAL A 509 0.04 -20.68 -6.86
C VAL A 509 -1.31 -21.26 -6.53
N THR A 510 -1.32 -22.39 -5.84
CA THR A 510 -2.54 -23.02 -5.34
C THR A 510 -2.68 -22.76 -3.84
N LEU A 511 -3.83 -22.20 -3.44
CA LEU A 511 -4.16 -21.81 -2.07
C LEU A 511 -5.39 -22.59 -1.61
N ARG A 512 -5.41 -23.06 -0.36
CA ARG A 512 -6.61 -23.56 0.32
C ARG A 512 -7.17 -22.48 1.23
N LEU A 513 -8.35 -21.96 0.91
CA LEU A 513 -9.05 -20.93 1.67
C LEU A 513 -9.97 -21.56 2.71
N ARG A 514 -10.04 -20.95 3.91
CA ARG A 514 -10.93 -21.37 5.00
C ARG A 514 -11.76 -20.18 5.50
N ARG A 515 -11.44 -19.59 6.65
CA ARG A 515 -12.18 -18.46 7.24
C ARG A 515 -11.30 -17.24 7.42
N GLY A 516 -11.70 -16.11 6.84
CA GLY A 516 -10.95 -14.86 6.89
C GLY A 516 -9.54 -15.03 6.30
N GLU A 517 -8.53 -14.66 7.08
CA GLU A 517 -7.11 -14.76 6.72
C GLU A 517 -6.51 -16.17 6.97
N ASP A 518 -7.32 -17.17 7.30
CA ASP A 518 -6.87 -18.55 7.46
C ASP A 518 -6.81 -19.26 6.10
N TYR A 519 -5.62 -19.35 5.52
CA TYR A 519 -5.36 -20.07 4.28
C TYR A 519 -4.04 -20.86 4.33
N SER A 520 -3.84 -21.76 3.37
CA SER A 520 -2.59 -22.51 3.23
C SER A 520 -2.13 -22.51 1.78
N ILE A 521 -0.83 -22.34 1.54
CA ILE A 521 -0.25 -22.54 0.22
C ILE A 521 -0.07 -24.06 0.03
N LEU A 522 -0.70 -24.61 -1.00
CA LEU A 522 -0.63 -26.02 -1.34
C LEU A 522 0.46 -26.31 -2.37
N ASP A 523 0.59 -25.43 -3.37
CA ASP A 523 1.54 -25.61 -4.46
C ASP A 523 2.04 -24.26 -5.00
N THR A 524 3.22 -24.26 -5.60
CA THR A 524 3.84 -23.11 -6.25
C THR A 524 4.67 -23.62 -7.42
N THR A 525 4.28 -23.26 -8.63
CA THR A 525 4.89 -23.76 -9.87
C THR A 525 5.22 -22.60 -10.80
N GLY A 526 6.32 -22.71 -11.54
CA GLY A 526 6.74 -21.65 -12.44
C GLY A 526 8.05 -21.96 -13.16
N PRO A 527 8.27 -21.38 -14.35
CA PRO A 527 9.42 -21.70 -15.19
C PRO A 527 10.73 -21.03 -14.74
N SER A 528 10.67 -20.01 -13.88
CA SER A 528 11.80 -19.10 -13.61
C SER A 528 12.08 -18.90 -12.13
N PHE A 529 11.89 -19.94 -11.32
CA PHE A 529 12.24 -19.87 -9.90
C PHE A 529 13.76 -19.86 -9.72
N SER A 530 14.22 -19.05 -8.78
CA SER A 530 15.59 -19.16 -8.26
C SER A 530 15.70 -20.24 -7.18
N TYR A 531 14.55 -20.68 -6.64
CA TYR A 531 14.45 -21.81 -5.73
C TYR A 531 14.70 -23.14 -6.46
N HIS A 532 15.84 -23.78 -6.15
CA HIS A 532 16.19 -25.11 -6.65
C HIS A 532 16.73 -25.97 -5.50
N PRO A 533 15.96 -26.92 -4.96
CA PRO A 533 16.40 -27.74 -3.83
C PRO A 533 17.63 -28.58 -4.18
N ASP A 534 17.75 -29.04 -5.43
CA ASP A 534 18.85 -29.89 -5.88
C ASP A 534 20.22 -29.20 -5.80
N LYS A 535 20.26 -27.85 -5.91
CA LYS A 535 21.51 -27.06 -5.77
C LYS A 535 22.07 -27.07 -4.34
N LEU A 536 21.24 -27.39 -3.36
CA LEU A 536 21.58 -27.40 -1.93
C LEU A 536 21.36 -28.79 -1.31
N SER A 537 21.16 -29.82 -2.14
CA SER A 537 21.01 -31.19 -1.65
C SER A 537 22.31 -31.67 -1.00
N MET A 538 22.17 -32.33 0.14
CA MET A 538 23.29 -32.96 0.87
C MET A 538 23.44 -34.44 0.50
N GLU A 539 22.59 -34.97 -0.37
CA GLU A 539 22.77 -36.28 -0.99
C GLU A 539 23.98 -36.24 -1.94
N ARG A 540 24.60 -37.39 -2.26
CA ARG A 540 25.79 -37.43 -3.12
C ARG A 540 25.45 -36.99 -4.55
N THR A 541 25.50 -35.70 -4.80
CA THR A 541 25.55 -35.10 -6.13
C THR A 541 27.00 -35.01 -6.56
N GLU A 542 27.35 -35.54 -7.72
CA GLU A 542 28.70 -35.39 -8.30
C GLU A 542 29.03 -33.91 -8.61
N ASP A 543 28.00 -33.05 -8.66
CA ASP A 543 28.07 -31.62 -9.00
C ASP A 543 27.61 -30.70 -7.84
N SER A 544 28.20 -30.84 -6.64
CA SER A 544 27.89 -29.90 -5.53
C SER A 544 28.39 -28.49 -5.84
N ALA A 545 27.58 -27.47 -5.53
CA ALA A 545 27.95 -26.06 -5.73
C ALA A 545 29.05 -25.56 -4.77
N PHE A 546 29.17 -26.15 -3.57
CA PHE A 546 30.25 -25.89 -2.61
C PHE A 546 30.43 -27.08 -1.66
N GLY A 547 31.63 -27.21 -1.08
CA GLY A 547 31.97 -28.22 -0.09
C GLY A 547 31.99 -27.69 1.35
N PRO A 548 32.14 -28.58 2.36
CA PRO A 548 32.22 -28.18 3.77
C PRO A 548 33.36 -27.20 4.05
N VAL A 549 34.52 -27.38 3.42
CA VAL A 549 35.70 -26.53 3.61
C VAL A 549 35.45 -25.09 3.11
N ASP A 550 34.77 -24.94 1.97
CA ASP A 550 34.42 -23.61 1.44
C ASP A 550 33.54 -22.83 2.43
N ARG A 551 32.61 -23.53 3.08
CA ARG A 551 31.76 -22.91 4.09
C ARG A 551 32.55 -22.52 5.34
N ILE A 552 33.56 -23.29 5.74
CA ILE A 552 34.47 -22.90 6.84
C ILE A 552 35.25 -21.63 6.45
N GLY A 553 35.81 -21.56 5.24
CA GLY A 553 36.49 -20.36 4.76
C GLY A 553 35.58 -19.13 4.75
N GLN A 554 34.31 -19.28 4.32
CA GLN A 554 33.34 -18.20 4.36
C GLN A 554 33.06 -17.69 5.80
N LEU A 555 33.08 -18.58 6.80
CA LEU A 555 32.86 -18.22 8.20
C LEU A 555 34.05 -17.44 8.78
N THR A 556 35.29 -17.87 8.49
CA THR A 556 36.49 -17.23 9.05
C THR A 556 36.64 -15.78 8.60
N MET A 557 36.18 -15.45 7.38
CA MET A 557 36.14 -14.08 6.87
C MET A 557 35.23 -13.14 7.67
N ARG A 558 34.34 -13.65 8.54
CA ARG A 558 33.47 -12.85 9.41
C ARG A 558 34.13 -12.44 10.72
N ASN A 559 35.26 -13.03 11.11
CA ASN A 559 35.87 -12.82 12.43
C ASN A 559 36.24 -11.36 12.72
N LEU A 560 36.67 -10.60 11.71
CA LEU A 560 37.03 -9.19 11.88
C LEU A 560 35.80 -8.32 12.27
N ASP A 561 34.70 -8.44 11.54
CA ASP A 561 33.46 -7.73 11.85
C ASP A 561 32.84 -8.18 13.19
N ILE A 562 32.96 -9.47 13.51
CA ILE A 562 32.55 -10.01 14.82
C ILE A 562 33.40 -9.40 15.95
N ALA A 563 34.72 -9.27 15.76
CA ALA A 563 35.60 -8.63 16.73
C ALA A 563 35.23 -7.15 16.94
N ASP A 564 34.95 -6.41 15.87
CA ASP A 564 34.50 -5.02 15.95
C ASP A 564 33.16 -4.91 16.70
N SER A 565 32.19 -5.76 16.37
CA SER A 565 30.90 -5.85 17.08
C SER A 565 31.09 -6.18 18.56
N ARG A 566 32.02 -7.09 18.89
CA ARG A 566 32.40 -7.42 20.27
C ARG A 566 32.99 -6.21 21.00
N ALA A 567 33.88 -5.46 20.37
CA ALA A 567 34.46 -4.25 20.93
C ALA A 567 33.39 -3.19 21.23
N ARG A 568 32.39 -3.04 20.35
CA ARG A 568 31.24 -2.15 20.59
C ARG A 568 30.42 -2.56 21.80
N LEU A 569 30.12 -3.85 21.94
CA LEU A 569 29.38 -4.34 23.11
C LEU A 569 30.18 -4.17 24.41
N GLU A 570 31.51 -4.37 24.40
CA GLU A 570 32.38 -4.07 25.56
C GLU A 570 32.37 -2.58 25.90
N GLN A 571 32.39 -1.70 24.89
CA GLN A 571 32.25 -0.25 25.07
C GLN A 571 30.89 0.11 25.67
N TYR A 572 29.79 -0.41 25.13
CA TYR A 572 28.44 -0.18 25.64
C TYR A 572 28.27 -0.70 27.07
N ALA A 573 28.88 -1.84 27.40
CA ALA A 573 28.88 -2.38 28.76
C ALA A 573 29.69 -1.50 29.73
N GLY A 574 30.86 -1.01 29.30
CA GLY A 574 31.65 -0.05 30.07
C GLY A 574 30.95 1.30 30.30
N LEU A 575 30.07 1.70 29.39
CA LEU A 575 29.20 2.88 29.53
C LEU A 575 27.91 2.61 30.32
N GLY A 576 27.65 1.35 30.73
CA GLY A 576 26.44 0.95 31.44
C GLY A 576 25.16 0.95 30.60
N LEU A 577 25.28 0.98 29.26
CA LEU A 577 24.14 0.93 28.33
C LEU A 577 23.58 -0.50 28.17
N VAL A 578 24.43 -1.51 28.36
CA VAL A 578 24.09 -2.94 28.30
C VAL A 578 24.83 -3.70 29.39
N GLY A 579 24.38 -4.91 29.72
CA GLY A 579 25.03 -5.76 30.74
C GLY A 579 24.46 -5.60 32.15
N THR A 580 24.96 -6.41 33.08
CA THR A 580 24.45 -6.51 34.46
C THR A 580 25.18 -5.63 35.48
N THR A 581 26.18 -4.86 35.06
CA THR A 581 26.88 -3.89 35.92
C THR A 581 26.00 -2.64 36.08
N GLN A 582 25.57 -2.35 37.31
CA GLN A 582 24.61 -1.28 37.62
C GLN A 582 25.02 0.10 37.05
N PRO A 583 24.03 0.93 36.63
CA PRO A 583 24.28 2.26 36.09
C PRO A 583 24.62 3.21 37.23
N ALA A 584 25.85 3.70 37.31
CA ALA A 584 26.19 4.75 38.27
C ALA A 584 26.18 6.17 37.68
N LEU A 585 25.98 6.39 36.36
CA LEU A 585 26.33 7.71 35.79
C LEU A 585 25.46 8.32 34.68
N THR A 586 24.33 7.73 34.26
CA THR A 586 23.46 8.42 33.29
C THR A 586 22.00 8.30 33.71
N GLY A 587 21.36 9.45 33.95
CA GLY A 587 19.90 9.55 34.15
C GLY A 587 19.07 9.24 32.90
N ALA A 588 19.63 8.48 31.95
CA ALA A 588 18.95 7.96 30.78
C ALA A 588 18.33 6.60 31.14
N ALA A 589 17.10 6.38 30.67
CA ALA A 589 16.24 5.25 30.99
C ALA A 589 16.99 3.93 31.26
N GLN A 590 16.73 3.31 32.42
CA GLN A 590 17.19 1.96 32.75
C GLN A 590 16.90 1.00 31.59
N ALA A 591 17.93 0.66 30.81
CA ALA A 591 17.84 -0.44 29.86
C ALA A 591 17.53 -1.71 30.64
N ALA A 592 16.45 -2.41 30.29
CA ALA A 592 16.09 -3.65 30.92
C ALA A 592 17.27 -4.63 30.79
N ALA A 593 17.92 -4.97 31.91
CA ALA A 593 18.98 -5.96 31.92
C ALA A 593 18.37 -7.34 31.63
N THR A 594 18.34 -7.72 30.36
CA THR A 594 17.79 -9.02 29.91
C THR A 594 18.63 -10.21 30.35
N GLY A 595 19.82 -9.99 30.91
CA GLY A 595 20.80 -11.03 31.24
C GLY A 595 21.44 -11.69 30.01
N LEU A 596 21.02 -11.32 28.79
CA LEU A 596 21.55 -11.84 27.53
C LEU A 596 23.02 -11.44 27.33
N ILE A 597 23.36 -10.22 27.75
CA ILE A 597 24.72 -9.71 27.76
C ILE A 597 25.20 -9.78 29.20
N GLY A 598 26.09 -10.72 29.48
CA GLY A 598 26.71 -10.87 30.81
C GLY A 598 27.76 -9.79 31.09
N ALA A 599 28.62 -10.04 32.08
CA ALA A 599 29.81 -9.22 32.27
C ALA A 599 30.73 -9.35 31.05
N MET A 600 31.13 -8.21 30.48
CA MET A 600 31.92 -8.14 29.25
C MET A 600 33.28 -7.51 29.57
N PRO A 601 34.27 -8.29 30.04
CA PRO A 601 35.62 -7.77 30.25
C PRO A 601 36.21 -7.31 28.93
N ARG A 602 37.09 -6.30 28.99
CA ARG A 602 37.81 -5.77 27.82
C ARG A 602 38.76 -6.81 27.24
N GLY A 603 38.93 -6.81 25.92
CA GLY A 603 39.93 -7.59 25.19
C GLY A 603 39.42 -8.86 24.53
N GLY A 604 38.10 -9.10 24.57
CA GLY A 604 37.49 -10.22 23.83
C GLY A 604 37.52 -10.00 22.31
N ALA A 605 37.50 -8.75 21.85
CA ALA A 605 37.63 -8.41 20.44
C ALA A 605 39.00 -8.83 19.87
N GLU A 606 40.08 -8.54 20.59
CA GLU A 606 41.45 -8.88 20.19
C GLU A 606 41.65 -10.39 20.12
N ALA A 607 41.03 -11.15 21.04
CA ALA A 607 41.05 -12.61 20.99
C ALA A 607 40.38 -13.18 19.72
N ILE A 608 39.25 -12.60 19.28
CA ILE A 608 38.53 -13.02 18.07
C ILE A 608 39.30 -12.65 16.79
N ALA A 609 39.94 -11.47 16.78
CA ALA A 609 40.75 -11.03 15.64
C ALA A 609 42.10 -11.77 15.53
N SER A 610 42.56 -12.41 16.61
CA SER A 610 43.82 -13.14 16.63
C SER A 610 43.72 -14.48 15.87
N ARG A 611 44.72 -14.79 15.04
CA ARG A 611 44.77 -16.03 14.22
C ARG A 611 45.06 -17.32 15.01
N GLY A 612 45.30 -17.24 16.33
CA GLY A 612 45.75 -18.40 17.11
C GLY A 612 47.08 -19.00 16.61
N THR A 613 47.52 -20.11 17.23
CA THR A 613 48.62 -20.95 16.74
C THR A 613 48.03 -22.06 15.87
N VAL A 614 48.27 -21.99 14.57
CA VAL A 614 47.68 -22.84 13.52
C VAL A 614 48.41 -24.19 13.47
N SER A 615 47.69 -25.32 13.50
CA SER A 615 48.26 -26.64 13.24
C SER A 615 48.28 -26.94 11.73
N GLY A 616 49.05 -27.91 11.25
CA GLY A 616 49.24 -28.16 9.80
C GLY A 616 47.95 -28.47 9.02
N ASP A 617 46.91 -28.97 9.68
CA ASP A 617 45.59 -29.22 9.07
C ASP A 617 44.74 -27.93 8.94
N ASP A 618 44.99 -26.94 9.80
CA ASP A 618 44.30 -25.64 9.79
C ASP A 618 44.79 -24.73 8.66
N GLU A 619 46.04 -24.88 8.19
CA GLU A 619 46.57 -24.15 7.03
C GLU A 619 45.83 -24.49 5.72
N ILE A 620 45.30 -25.72 5.62
CA ILE A 620 44.54 -26.17 4.44
C ILE A 620 43.17 -25.47 4.39
N LEU A 621 42.53 -25.28 5.55
CA LEU A 621 41.26 -24.56 5.69
C LEU A 621 41.41 -23.08 5.33
N ASP A 622 42.53 -22.46 5.73
CA ASP A 622 42.84 -21.06 5.42
C ASP A 622 43.21 -20.83 3.95
N ARG A 623 43.87 -21.79 3.29
CA ARG A 623 44.15 -21.69 1.83
C ARG A 623 42.88 -21.77 0.99
N ALA A 624 41.94 -22.64 1.38
CA ALA A 624 40.65 -22.74 0.70
C ALA A 624 39.83 -21.44 0.80
N ALA A 625 39.98 -20.67 1.88
CA ALA A 625 39.35 -19.35 2.03
C ALA A 625 39.93 -18.28 1.08
N MET A 626 41.17 -18.43 0.62
CA MET A 626 41.87 -17.44 -0.23
C MET A 626 41.87 -17.77 -1.72
N GLU A 627 41.73 -19.04 -2.13
CA GLU A 627 41.82 -19.44 -3.55
C GLU A 627 40.55 -19.19 -4.39
N PHE A 628 39.38 -18.99 -3.79
CA PHE A 628 38.12 -18.75 -4.53
C PHE A 628 37.62 -17.30 -4.52
N GLY A 629 38.41 -16.38 -3.99
CA GLY A 629 38.16 -14.93 -4.07
C GLY A 629 38.75 -14.32 -5.34
N THR A 630 38.36 -14.76 -6.53
CA THR A 630 38.59 -14.04 -7.80
C THR A 630 37.73 -14.62 -8.94
N ASP A 631 36.47 -14.18 -9.01
CA ASP A 631 35.79 -13.51 -10.14
C ASP A 631 34.31 -13.32 -9.75
#